data_AF-A0A9D2VHH1-F1
#
_entry.id   AF-A0A9D2VHH1-F1
#
_cell.length_a   1.000
_cell.length_b   1.000
_cell.length_c   1.000
_cell.angle_alpha   90.00
_cell.angle_beta   90.00
_cell.angle_gamma   90.00
#
_symmetry.space_group_name_H-M   'P 1'
#
loop_
_entity.id
_entity.type
_entity.pdbx_description
1 polymer ?
#
loop_
_entity_poly.entity_id
_entity_poly.type
_entity_poly.pdbx_seq_one_letter_code
_entity_poly.pdbx_strand_id
1 'polypeptide(L)'
;MHVDPLIPMLNQIGAFFEAQPNPDASTKAVADHVRLFWEPRMRESILRFLDQYPQGKSSEHELLPIVVNALTTYREELTPSSRV
;
A
#
# COMPACT_ATOMS: atom_id res chain seq x y z
N MET A 1 4.02 3.74 -14.45
CA MET A 1 2.57 3.68 -14.20
C MET A 1 2.21 4.84 -13.30
N HIS A 2 1.04 5.45 -13.48
CA HIS A 2 0.56 6.54 -12.62
C HIS A 2 0.00 5.99 -11.32
N VAL A 3 0.21 6.72 -10.22
CA VAL A 3 -0.24 6.32 -8.87
C VAL A 3 -1.67 6.74 -8.58
N ASP A 4 -2.18 7.74 -9.31
CA ASP A 4 -3.52 8.31 -9.16
C ASP A 4 -4.64 7.26 -9.17
N PRO A 5 -4.68 6.27 -10.10
CA PRO A 5 -5.69 5.21 -10.04
C PRO A 5 -5.43 4.17 -8.95
N LEU A 6 -4.18 4.02 -8.47
CA LEU A 6 -3.80 3.01 -7.49
C LEU A 6 -4.25 3.41 -6.07
N ILE A 7 -4.20 4.69 -5.73
CA ILE A 7 -4.56 5.21 -4.41
C ILE A 7 -6.03 4.89 -4.03
N PRO A 8 -7.05 5.18 -4.86
CA PRO A 8 -8.44 4.84 -4.50
C PRO A 8 -8.65 3.32 -4.36
N MET A 9 -7.99 2.50 -5.19
CA MET A 9 -8.07 1.04 -5.05
C MET A 9 -7.44 0.57 -3.73
N LEU A 10 -6.28 1.11 -3.35
CA LEU A 10 -5.65 0.82 -2.06
C LEU A 10 -6.52 1.23 -0.88
N ASN A 11 -7.16 2.40 -0.96
CA ASN A 11 -8.05 2.87 0.10
C ASN A 11 -9.29 1.98 0.23
N GLN A 12 -9.83 1.45 -0.87
CA GLN A 12 -10.91 0.46 -0.82
C GLN A 12 -10.48 -0.83 -0.12
N ILE A 13 -9.26 -1.31 -0.41
CA ILE A 13 -8.68 -2.48 0.27
C ILE A 13 -8.48 -2.18 1.76
N GLY A 14 -7.90 -1.02 2.10
CA GLY A 14 -7.67 -0.58 3.48
C GLY A 14 -8.97 -0.52 4.29
N ALA A 15 -10.01 0.13 3.76
CA ALA A 15 -11.31 0.25 4.42
C ALA A 15 -11.96 -1.12 4.67
N PHE A 16 -11.79 -2.08 3.76
CA PHE A 16 -12.28 -3.44 3.96
C PHE A 16 -11.62 -4.14 5.16
N PHE A 17 -10.30 -4.02 5.30
CA PHE A 17 -9.55 -4.66 6.40
C PHE A 17 -9.65 -3.89 7.72
N GLU A 18 -9.85 -2.57 7.68
CA GLU A 18 -10.03 -1.72 8.87
C GLU A 18 -11.29 -2.09 9.67
N ALA A 19 -12.31 -2.65 9.03
CA ALA A 19 -13.52 -3.13 9.69
C ALA A 19 -13.30 -4.39 10.57
N GLN A 20 -12.10 -4.99 10.54
CA GLN A 20 -11.79 -6.20 11.32
C GLN A 20 -11.28 -5.85 12.74
N PRO A 21 -11.54 -6.72 13.73
CA PRO A 21 -11.29 -6.39 15.15
C PRO A 21 -9.82 -6.39 15.59
N ASN A 22 -8.89 -6.86 14.75
CA ASN A 22 -7.47 -6.95 15.08
C ASN A 22 -6.63 -6.04 14.16
N PRO A 23 -6.21 -4.85 14.64
CA PRO A 23 -5.49 -3.87 13.81
C PRO A 23 -4.18 -4.40 13.20
N ASP A 24 -3.42 -5.21 13.96
CA ASP A 24 -2.13 -5.74 13.48
C ASP A 24 -2.35 -6.77 12.37
N ALA A 25 -3.33 -7.65 12.56
CA ALA A 25 -3.72 -8.63 11.56
C ALA A 25 -4.31 -7.95 10.31
N SER A 26 -5.11 -6.89 10.47
CA SER A 26 -5.65 -6.10 9.37
C SER A 26 -4.54 -5.43 8.56
N THR A 27 -3.56 -4.82 9.23
CA THR A 27 -2.42 -4.18 8.59
C THR A 27 -1.62 -5.19 7.77
N LYS A 28 -1.35 -6.38 8.32
CA LYS A 28 -0.70 -7.46 7.59
C LYS A 28 -1.52 -7.92 6.39
N ALA A 29 -2.84 -8.07 6.56
CA ALA A 29 -3.72 -8.55 5.51
C ALA A 29 -3.78 -7.58 4.31
N VAL A 30 -3.72 -6.27 4.54
CA VAL A 30 -3.56 -5.26 3.46
C VAL A 30 -2.27 -5.50 2.68
N ALA A 31 -1.13 -5.63 3.37
CA ALA A 31 0.16 -5.86 2.72
C ALA A 31 0.18 -7.18 1.93
N ASP A 32 -0.33 -8.26 2.51
CA ASP A 32 -0.42 -9.55 1.83
C ASP A 32 -1.33 -9.50 0.59
N HIS A 33 -2.46 -8.80 0.66
CA HIS A 33 -3.35 -8.60 -0.48
C HIS A 33 -2.61 -7.88 -1.63
N VAL A 34 -1.93 -6.78 -1.33
CA VAL A 34 -1.14 -6.04 -2.33
C VAL A 34 -0.03 -6.93 -2.89
N ARG A 35 0.72 -7.64 -2.05
CA ARG A 35 1.82 -8.52 -2.49
C ARG A 35 1.35 -9.65 -3.42
N LEU A 36 0.22 -10.27 -3.12
CA LEU A 36 -0.30 -11.43 -3.86
C LEU A 36 -1.01 -11.05 -5.16
N PHE A 37 -1.74 -9.93 -5.18
CA PHE A 37 -2.61 -9.58 -6.30
C PHE A 37 -2.08 -8.44 -7.17
N TRP A 38 -1.15 -7.62 -6.67
CA TRP A 38 -0.62 -6.51 -7.45
C TRP A 38 0.67 -6.88 -8.19
N GLU A 39 0.70 -6.54 -9.47
CA GLU A 39 1.90 -6.61 -10.30
C GLU A 39 3.08 -5.84 -9.68
N PRO A 40 4.32 -6.31 -9.89
CA PRO A 40 5.53 -5.65 -9.40
C PRO A 40 5.58 -4.13 -9.66
N ARG A 41 5.22 -3.71 -10.88
CA ARG A 41 5.26 -2.28 -11.28
C ARG A 41 4.27 -1.41 -10.52
N MET A 42 3.12 -1.97 -10.11
CA MET A 42 2.15 -1.25 -9.27
C MET A 42 2.71 -1.02 -7.87
N ARG A 43 3.32 -2.06 -7.28
CA ARG A 43 3.98 -2.00 -5.98
C ARG A 43 5.13 -1.00 -5.97
N GLU A 44 6.00 -1.04 -6.97
CA GLU A 44 7.07 -0.04 -7.12
C GLU A 44 6.53 1.39 -7.22
N SER A 45 5.41 1.58 -7.94
CA SER A 45 4.84 2.90 -8.13
C SER A 45 4.30 3.48 -6.83
N ILE A 46 3.62 2.69 -6.00
CA ILE A 46 3.14 3.18 -4.69
C ILE A 46 4.29 3.37 -3.69
N LEU A 47 5.32 2.52 -3.71
CA LEU A 47 6.49 2.69 -2.85
C LEU A 47 7.25 3.98 -3.19
N ARG A 48 7.43 4.29 -4.49
CA ARG A 48 8.01 5.58 -4.91
C ARG A 48 7.16 6.79 -4.54
N PHE A 49 5.83 6.64 -4.49
CA PHE A 49 4.96 7.70 -3.99
C PHE A 49 5.21 7.94 -2.49
N LEU A 50 5.36 6.87 -1.69
CA LEU A 50 5.68 7.00 -0.27
C LEU A 50 7.09 7.55 -0.01
N ASP A 51 8.05 7.29 -0.91
CA ASP A 51 9.38 7.91 -0.80
C ASP A 51 9.32 9.44 -0.94
N GLN A 52 8.39 9.97 -1.73
CA GLN A 52 8.15 11.41 -1.90
C GLN A 52 7.20 11.99 -0.84
N TYR A 53 6.21 11.20 -0.44
CA TYR A 53 5.17 11.57 0.50
C TYR A 53 5.09 10.52 1.63
N PRO A 54 5.99 10.58 2.63
CA PRO A 54 6.08 9.54 3.67
C PRO A 54 4.82 9.37 4.52
N GLN A 55 3.99 10.41 4.61
CA GLN A 55 2.70 10.36 5.31
C GLN A 55 1.55 9.83 4.43
N GLY A 56 1.83 9.46 3.18
CA GLY A 56 0.84 9.03 2.20
C GLY A 56 -0.08 10.14 1.70
N LYS A 57 0.31 11.41 1.85
CA LYS A 57 -0.49 12.59 1.49
C LYS A 57 0.24 13.50 0.52
N SER A 58 -0.42 13.82 -0.58
CA SER A 58 -0.03 14.83 -1.57
C SER A 58 -1.12 15.91 -1.67
N SER A 59 -0.98 16.89 -2.57
CA SER A 59 -2.01 17.91 -2.79
C SER A 59 -3.32 17.35 -3.36
N GLU A 60 -3.28 16.21 -4.03
CA GLU A 60 -4.43 15.64 -4.76
C GLU A 60 -4.93 14.33 -4.16
N HIS A 61 -4.05 13.59 -3.48
CA HIS A 61 -4.32 12.23 -3.04
C HIS A 61 -3.87 11.99 -1.60
N GLU A 62 -4.65 11.18 -0.88
CA GLU A 62 -4.38 10.74 0.48
C GLU A 62 -4.65 9.23 0.62
N LEU A 63 -3.68 8.51 1.17
CA LEU A 63 -3.82 7.12 1.57
C LEU A 63 -4.42 7.01 2.97
N LEU A 64 -5.26 5.99 3.19
CA LEU A 64 -5.77 5.68 4.52
C LEU A 64 -4.61 5.33 5.48
N PRO A 65 -4.72 5.66 6.79
CA PRO A 65 -3.67 5.36 7.77
C PRO A 65 -3.27 3.89 7.83
N ILE A 66 -4.25 2.98 7.76
CA ILE A 66 -3.99 1.52 7.72
C ILE A 66 -3.16 1.12 6.49
N VAL A 67 -3.37 1.78 5.35
CA VAL A 67 -2.63 1.49 4.12
C VAL A 67 -1.21 2.00 4.24
N VAL A 68 -1.01 3.24 4.71
CA VAL A 68 0.33 3.78 4.96
C VAL A 68 1.10 2.85 5.89
N ASN A 69 0.49 2.47 7.01
CA ASN A 69 1.09 1.57 7.98
C ASN A 69 1.46 0.20 7.37
N ALA A 70 0.57 -0.38 6.55
CA ALA A 70 0.84 -1.64 5.89
C ALA A 70 2.03 -1.55 4.91
N LEU A 71 2.03 -0.52 4.06
CA LEU A 71 3.08 -0.33 3.05
C LEU A 71 4.43 0.01 3.67
N THR A 72 4.47 0.75 4.78
CA THR A 72 5.72 1.09 5.47
C THR A 72 6.25 -0.07 6.30
N THR A 73 5.38 -0.78 7.02
CA THR A 73 5.77 -1.92 7.89
C THR A 73 6.29 -3.09 7.06
N TYR A 74 5.65 -3.39 5.93
CA TYR A 74 5.98 -4.53 5.07
C TYR A 74 6.71 -4.12 3.78
N ARG A 75 7.42 -2.98 3.80
CA ARG A 75 8.08 -2.40 2.62
C ARG A 75 9.04 -3.39 1.94
N GLU A 76 9.80 -4.15 2.72
CA GLU A 76 10.76 -5.12 2.19
C GLU A 76 10.06 -6.26 1.43
N GLU A 77 8.98 -6.80 1.96
CA GLU A 77 8.18 -7.86 1.30
C GLU A 77 7.45 -7.37 0.05
N LEU A 78 7.08 -6.09 0.05
CA LEU A 78 6.38 -5.44 -1.06
C LEU A 78 7.33 -4.99 -2.17
N THR A 79 8.60 -4.77 -1.86
CA THR A 79 9.63 -4.45 -2.85
C THR A 79 9.84 -5.67 -3.74
N PRO A 80 9.55 -5.60 -5.05
CA PRO A 80 9.80 -6.74 -5.93
C PRO A 80 11.29 -7.06 -5.96
N SER A 81 11.67 -8.29 -5.61
CA SER A 81 13.05 -8.73 -5.83
C SER A 81 13.36 -8.64 -7.31
N SER A 82 14.40 -7.89 -7.65
CA SER A 82 14.96 -7.91 -9.00
C SER A 82 15.42 -9.33 -9.27
N ARG A 83 14.64 -10.10 -10.04
CA ARG A 83 15.13 -11.37 -10.60
C ARG A 83 16.25 -10.98 -11.57
N VAL A 84 17.48 -11.19 -11.13
CA VAL A 84 18.68 -11.25 -11.97
C VAL A 84 18.58 -12.50 -12.84
#